data_AF-A0A817QUI7-F1
#
_entry.id   AF-A0A817QUI7-F1
#
_cell.length_a   1.000
_cell.length_b   1.000
_cell.length_c   1.000
_cell.angle_alpha   90.00
_cell.angle_beta   90.00
_cell.angle_gamma   90.00
#
_symmetry.space_group_name_H-M   'P 1'
#
loop_
_entity.id
_entity.type
_entity.pdbx_description
1 polymer ?
#
loop_
_entity_poly.entity_id
_entity_poly.type
_entity_poly.pdbx_seq_one_letter_code
_entity_poly.pdbx_strand_id
1 'polypeptide(L)'
;MAYNVSILVPSMIEHKSFDDLKDSILFYEAYLPSPNLIKEEFQLYQRKWLNEALEDRPDNAIDACVRCNGTFFPKIKVLLQIYATLPMTTTTGERSFSTLKL
;
A
#
# COMPACT_ATOMS: atom_id res chain seq x y z
N MET A 1 11.41 9.95 -7.18
CA MET A 1 11.65 9.12 -5.98
C MET A 1 10.37 8.34 -5.74
N ALA A 2 10.29 7.11 -6.24
CA ALA A 2 9.06 6.33 -6.14
C ALA A 2 9.02 5.68 -4.76
N TYR A 3 8.16 6.18 -3.88
CA TYR A 3 7.95 5.59 -2.57
C TYR A 3 7.42 4.16 -2.76
N ASN A 4 8.13 3.17 -2.22
CA ASN A 4 7.92 1.73 -2.44
C ASN A 4 6.70 1.21 -1.65
N VAL A 5 5.62 1.98 -1.57
CA VAL A 5 4.39 1.59 -0.86
C VAL A 5 3.62 0.51 -1.64
N SER A 6 3.97 0.33 -2.92
CA SER A 6 3.50 -0.76 -3.78
C SER A 6 3.81 -2.17 -3.24
N ILE A 7 4.79 -2.29 -2.32
CA ILE A 7 5.12 -3.58 -1.70
C ILE A 7 4.03 -4.14 -0.79
N LEU A 8 3.08 -3.28 -0.37
CA LEU A 8 1.96 -3.70 0.46
C LEU A 8 0.89 -4.44 -0.34
N VAL A 9 1.00 -4.48 -1.67
CA VAL A 9 0.10 -5.26 -2.53
C VAL A 9 0.43 -6.75 -2.36
N PRO A 10 -0.53 -7.58 -1.90
CA PRO A 10 -0.32 -9.00 -1.64
C PRO A 10 0.22 -9.81 -2.83
N SER A 11 -0.16 -9.46 -4.06
CA SER A 11 0.40 -10.08 -5.29
C SER A 11 1.93 -9.95 -5.40
N MET A 12 2.50 -8.88 -4.84
CA MET A 12 3.94 -8.55 -4.94
C MET A 12 4.71 -8.81 -3.63
N ILE A 13 4.07 -9.41 -2.63
CA ILE A 13 4.59 -9.46 -1.24
C ILE A 13 5.67 -10.52 -1.00
N GLU A 14 5.78 -11.51 -1.90
CA GLU A 14 6.65 -12.71 -1.74
C GLU A 14 8.15 -12.40 -1.67
N HIS A 15 8.60 -11.32 -2.31
CA HIS A 15 10.02 -10.99 -2.43
C HIS A 15 10.41 -9.68 -1.74
N LYS A 16 9.56 -9.14 -0.87
CA LYS A 16 9.75 -7.80 -0.28
C LYS A 16 10.20 -7.89 1.17
N SER A 17 11.25 -7.13 1.50
CA SER A 17 11.75 -7.01 2.87
C SER A 17 11.10 -5.83 3.57
N PHE A 18 11.08 -5.86 4.90
CA PHE A 18 10.70 -4.68 5.69
C PHE A 18 11.63 -3.48 5.41
N ASP A 19 12.88 -3.74 4.99
CA ASP A 19 13.84 -2.69 4.67
C ASP A 19 13.36 -1.78 3.52
N ASP A 20 12.67 -2.37 2.52
CA ASP A 20 12.05 -1.64 1.41
C ASP A 20 10.95 -0.66 1.88
N LEU A 21 10.32 -0.93 3.03
CA LEU A 21 9.24 -0.12 3.59
C LEU A 21 9.75 0.97 4.54
N LYS A 22 11.00 0.87 5.00
CA LYS A 22 11.53 1.67 6.11
C LYS A 22 11.48 3.17 5.81
N ASP A 23 11.92 3.59 4.63
CA ASP A 23 11.85 4.99 4.20
C ASP A 23 10.41 5.51 4.08
N SER A 24 9.48 4.65 3.63
CA SER A 24 8.07 5.01 3.53
C SER A 24 7.44 5.16 4.92
N ILE A 25 7.78 4.28 5.86
CA ILE A 25 7.31 4.36 7.25
C ILE A 25 7.84 5.62 7.93
N LEU A 26 9.13 5.93 7.76
CA LEU A 26 9.74 7.16 8.26
C LEU A 26 9.02 8.40 7.71
N PHE A 27 8.68 8.40 6.42
CA PHE A 27 7.97 9.50 5.79
C PHE A 27 6.53 9.66 6.30
N TYR A 28 5.81 8.56 6.54
CA TYR A 28 4.43 8.56 7.01
C TYR A 28 4.26 8.43 8.53
N GLU A 29 5.35 8.48 9.30
CA GLU A 29 5.35 8.26 10.75
C GLU A 29 4.33 9.14 11.48
N ALA A 30 4.20 10.40 11.06
CA ALA A 30 3.25 11.36 11.62
C ALA A 30 1.77 10.98 11.45
N TYR A 31 1.45 10.11 10.50
CA TYR A 31 0.08 9.65 10.21
C TYR A 31 -0.20 8.26 10.82
N LEU A 32 0.81 7.58 11.32
CA LEU A 32 0.65 6.25 11.92
C LEU A 32 0.16 6.39 13.36
N PRO A 33 -0.84 5.60 13.79
CA PRO A 33 -1.38 5.68 15.15
C PRO A 33 -0.35 5.28 16.22
N SER A 34 0.65 4.47 15.86
CA SER A 34 1.83 4.15 16.68
C SER A 34 2.90 3.56 15.77
N PRO A 35 4.14 4.10 15.68
CA PRO A 35 5.18 3.49 14.85
C PRO A 35 5.74 2.19 15.43
N ASN A 36 5.48 1.94 16.72
CA ASN A 36 5.91 0.74 17.42
C ASN A 36 5.20 -0.50 16.84
N LEU A 37 5.95 -1.60 16.72
CA LEU A 37 5.48 -2.91 16.25
C LEU A 37 5.04 -2.97 14.77
N ILE A 38 5.36 -1.96 13.95
CA ILE A 38 4.99 -1.98 12.52
C ILE A 38 5.74 -3.07 11.75
N LYS A 39 6.95 -3.42 12.19
CA LYS A 39 7.74 -4.51 11.62
C LYS A 39 7.06 -5.86 11.86
N GLU A 40 6.64 -6.14 13.10
CA GLU A 40 5.90 -7.37 13.41
C GLU A 40 4.56 -7.43 12.68
N GLU A 41 3.83 -6.31 12.60
CA GLU A 41 2.57 -6.24 11.88
C GLU A 41 2.77 -6.52 10.38
N PHE A 42 3.82 -5.96 9.76
CA PHE A 42 4.18 -6.24 8.37
C PHE A 42 4.54 -7.71 8.15
N GLN A 43 5.34 -8.31 9.04
CA GLN A 43 5.71 -9.73 8.93
C GLN A 43 4.49 -10.66 9.08
N LEU A 44 3.55 -10.33 9.97
CA LEU A 44 2.29 -11.06 10.11
C LEU A 44 1.40 -10.90 8.88
N TYR A 45 1.31 -9.69 8.35
CA TYR A 45 0.57 -9.41 7.12
C TYR A 45 1.15 -10.16 5.92
N GLN A 46 2.47 -10.13 5.74
CA GLN A 46 3.17 -10.92 4.72
C GLN A 46 2.88 -12.41 4.91
N ARG A 47 3.05 -12.95 6.11
CA ARG A 47 2.77 -14.37 6.38
C ARG A 47 1.31 -14.74 6.08
N LYS A 48 0.34 -13.88 6.43
CA LYS A 48 -1.07 -14.11 6.11
C LYS A 48 -1.26 -14.33 4.61
N TRP A 49 -0.75 -13.43 3.77
CA TRP A 49 -0.92 -13.54 2.32
C TRP A 49 -0.07 -14.65 1.70
N LEU A 50 1.10 -14.95 2.26
CA LEU A 50 1.91 -16.11 1.85
C LEU A 50 1.19 -17.45 2.06
N ASN A 51 0.29 -17.53 3.05
CA ASN A 51 -0.53 -18.72 3.28
C ASN A 51 -1.78 -18.78 2.38
N GLU A 52 -2.17 -17.67 1.77
CA GLU A 52 -3.28 -17.59 0.81
C GLU A 52 -2.78 -17.93 -0.60
N ALA A 53 -3.65 -18.53 -1.42
CA ALA A 53 -3.35 -18.81 -2.81
C ALA A 53 -3.13 -17.50 -3.59
N LEU A 54 -2.25 -17.53 -4.58
CA LEU A 54 -1.93 -16.35 -5.41
C LEU A 54 -3.19 -15.76 -6.08
N GLU A 55 -4.15 -16.61 -6.46
CA GLU A 55 -5.44 -16.22 -7.06
C GLU A 55 -6.36 -15.44 -6.11
N ASP A 56 -6.22 -15.61 -4.79
CA ASP A 56 -7.01 -14.91 -3.77
C ASP A 56 -6.35 -13.61 -3.28
N ARG A 57 -5.08 -13.39 -3.67
CA ARG A 57 -4.32 -12.21 -3.29
C ARG A 57 -4.77 -11.01 -4.12
N PRO A 58 -5.11 -9.88 -3.50
CA PRO A 58 -5.46 -8.69 -4.27
C PRO A 58 -4.25 -8.15 -5.04
N ASP A 59 -4.46 -7.88 -6.32
CA ASP A 59 -3.47 -7.25 -7.22
C ASP A 59 -3.43 -5.72 -7.11
N ASN A 60 -4.44 -5.11 -6.49
CA ASN A 60 -4.57 -3.67 -6.37
C ASN A 60 -4.47 -3.20 -4.92
N ALA A 61 -3.91 -2.00 -4.73
CA ALA A 61 -3.87 -1.29 -3.46
C ALA A 61 -5.25 -1.14 -2.80
N ILE A 62 -6.25 -0.83 -3.63
CA ILE A 62 -7.61 -0.57 -3.20
C ILE A 62 -8.24 -1.86 -2.67
N ASP A 63 -8.14 -2.95 -3.41
CA ASP A 63 -8.63 -4.26 -2.98
C ASP A 63 -7.88 -4.77 -1.74
N ALA A 64 -6.57 -4.57 -1.68
CA ALA A 64 -5.77 -4.87 -0.50
C ALA A 64 -6.22 -4.06 0.71
N CYS A 65 -6.55 -2.78 0.53
CA CYS A 65 -7.07 -1.91 1.58
C CYS A 65 -8.45 -2.37 2.08
N VAL A 66 -9.33 -2.82 1.18
CA VAL A 66 -10.67 -3.30 1.51
C VAL A 66 -10.60 -4.66 2.23
N ARG A 67 -9.77 -5.59 1.75
CA ARG A 67 -9.57 -6.92 2.34
C ARG A 67 -8.70 -6.88 3.60
N CYS A 68 -8.01 -5.77 3.86
CA CYS A 68 -7.22 -5.59 5.07
C CYS A 68 -8.12 -5.41 6.29
N ASN A 69 -7.97 -6.29 7.28
CA ASN A 69 -8.69 -6.17 8.52
C ASN A 69 -8.06 -5.08 9.39
N GLY A 70 -8.72 -3.92 9.47
CA GLY A 70 -8.24 -2.76 10.23
C GLY A 70 -8.14 -2.96 11.74
N THR A 71 -8.75 -4.00 12.29
CA THR A 71 -8.63 -4.34 13.72
C THR A 71 -7.33 -5.07 14.01
N PHE A 72 -6.89 -5.96 13.10
CA PHE A 72 -5.67 -6.75 13.26
C PHE A 72 -4.45 -6.05 12.66
N PHE A 73 -4.65 -5.25 11.61
CA PHE A 73 -3.59 -4.58 10.88
C PHE A 73 -3.87 -3.07 10.73
N PRO A 74 -4.04 -2.31 11.83
CA PRO A 74 -4.38 -0.90 11.77
C PRO A 74 -3.31 -0.05 11.09
N LYS A 75 -2.02 -0.38 11.25
CA LYS A 75 -0.90 0.39 10.69
C LYS A 75 -0.74 0.13 9.21
N ILE A 76 -0.81 -1.13 8.80
CA ILE A 76 -0.79 -1.53 7.39
C ILE A 76 -2.01 -0.98 6.66
N LYS A 77 -3.19 -0.95 7.30
CA LYS A 77 -4.39 -0.35 6.72
C LYS A 77 -4.21 1.15 6.44
N VAL A 78 -3.63 1.91 7.37
CA VAL A 78 -3.33 3.33 7.14
C VAL A 78 -2.36 3.50 5.98
N LEU A 79 -1.29 2.70 5.90
CA LEU A 79 -0.36 2.76 4.77
C LEU A 79 -1.03 2.40 3.43
N LEU A 80 -1.91 1.41 3.42
CA LEU A 80 -2.69 1.04 2.24
C LEU A 80 -3.68 2.14 1.85
N GLN A 81 -4.30 2.83 2.82
CA GLN A 81 -5.16 3.98 2.58
C GLN A 81 -4.37 5.15 2.01
N ILE A 82 -3.20 5.47 2.57
CA ILE A 82 -2.29 6.48 2.03
C ILE A 82 -1.93 6.11 0.58
N TYR A 83 -1.56 4.87 0.31
CA TYR A 83 -1.23 4.41 -1.03
C TYR A 83 -2.43 4.46 -2.01
N ALA A 84 -3.64 4.15 -1.54
CA ALA A 84 -4.87 4.21 -2.34
C ALA A 84 -5.38 5.64 -2.58
N THR A 85 -5.06 6.58 -1.69
CA THR A 85 -5.49 7.99 -1.77
C THR A 85 -4.47 8.88 -2.47
N LEU A 86 -3.20 8.50 -2.44
CA LEU A 86 -2.20 9.10 -3.30
C LEU A 86 -2.52 8.66 -4.73
N PRO A 87 -2.86 9.57 -5.66
CA PRO A 87 -2.88 9.21 -7.06
C PRO A 87 -1.47 8.75 -7.41
N MET A 88 -1.28 7.44 -7.60
CA MET A 88 -0.13 6.90 -8.33
C MET A 88 -0.21 7.56 -9.71
N THR A 89 0.56 8.63 -9.88
CA THR A 89 0.66 9.40 -11.11
C THR A 89 1.46 8.60 -12.13
N THR A 90 0.86 7.52 -12.61
CA THR A 90 0.99 7.06 -13.99
C THR A 90 -0.37 7.03 -14.67
N THR A 91 -1.36 7.79 -14.16
CA THR A 91 -2.31 8.40 -15.07
C THR A 91 -1.53 9.45 -15.83
N THR A 92 -1.01 9.09 -17.01
CA THR A 92 -0.76 10.05 -18.09
C THR A 92 -1.99 10.93 -18.13
N GLY A 93 -1.88 12.12 -17.55
CA GLY A 93 -2.88 13.15 -17.67
C GLY A 93 -2.83 13.63 -19.11
N GLU A 94 -3.38 12.85 -20.04
CA GLU A 94 -4.02 13.43 -21.21
C GLU A 94 -5.30 14.09 -20.72
N ARG A 95 -5.10 15.16 -19.93
CA ARG A 95 -6.11 16.19 -19.76
C ARG A 95 -6.27 16.76 -21.16
N SER A 96 -7.10 16.13 -21.98
CA SER A 96 -7.60 16.73 -23.20
C SER A 96 -8.38 17.96 -22.75
N PHE A 97 -7.67 19.07 -22.66
CA PHE A 97 -8.21 20.40 -22.53
C PHE A 97 -9.05 20.57 -23.78
N SER A 98 -10.36 20.32 -23.68
CA SER A 98 -11.26 20.58 -24.79
C SER A 98 -11.21 22.09 -25.01
N THR A 99 -10.47 22.48 -26.05
CA THR A 99 -10.42 23.84 -26.55
C THR A 99 -11.85 24.31 -26.76
N LEU A 100 -12.27 25.30 -25.98
CA LEU A 100 -13.47 26.08 -26.23
C LEU A 100 -13.38 26.59 -27.67
N LYS A 101 -14.17 26.00 -28.57
CA LYS A 101 -14.45 26.61 -29.86
C LYS A 101 -15.47 27.72 -29.59
N LEU A 102 -14.97 28.96 -29.60
CA LEU A 102 -15.79 30.15 -29.75
C LEU A 102 -16.28 30.23 -31.20
#